data_AF-A0A484YXK9-F1
#
_entry.id   AF-A0A484YXK9-F1
#
_cell.length_a   1.000
_cell.length_b   1.000
_cell.length_c   1.000
_cell.angle_alpha   90.00
_cell.angle_beta   90.00
_cell.angle_gamma   90.00
#
_symmetry.space_group_name_H-M   'P 1'
#
loop_
_entity.id
_entity.type
_entity.pdbx_description
1 polymer ?
#
loop_
_entity_poly.entity_id
_entity_poly.type
_entity_poly.pdbx_seq_one_letter_code
_entity_poly.pdbx_strand_id
1 'polypeptide(L)'
;MQVSVETTQGLGRRVTITIAADSIETAVKSELVNVAKKVRIDGFRKGKVPMNVVAQRYGASVRQDVLGELMSRNFIDAIIKEKINPAGAPNYVPGEIQNGRRLHLLRRVRSVPGS
;
A
#
# COMPACT_ATOMS: atom_id res chain seq x y z
N MET A 1 -11.66 -2.88 0.39
CA MET A 1 -10.59 -3.50 1.20
C MET A 1 -11.14 -4.79 1.78
N GLN A 2 -10.43 -5.90 1.66
CA GLN A 2 -10.80 -7.17 2.28
C GLN A 2 -9.62 -7.66 3.12
N VAL A 3 -9.88 -8.01 4.38
CA VAL A 3 -8.87 -8.48 5.33
C VAL A 3 -9.24 -9.91 5.71
N SER A 4 -8.29 -10.83 5.59
CA SER A 4 -8.44 -12.21 6.05
C SER A 4 -7.34 -12.52 7.05
N VAL A 5 -7.72 -12.94 8.24
CA VAL A 5 -6.80 -13.32 9.32
C VAL A 5 -6.78 -14.83 9.44
N GLU A 6 -5.62 -15.44 9.23
CA GLU A 6 -5.38 -16.87 9.48
C GLU A 6 -4.47 -17.02 10.70
N THR A 7 -4.87 -17.88 11.65
CA THR A 7 -4.01 -18.26 12.76
C THR A 7 -3.10 -19.40 12.30
N THR A 8 -1.79 -19.15 12.27
CA THR A 8 -0.76 -20.15 11.98
C THR A 8 -0.39 -20.87 13.28
N GLN A 9 0.30 -22.02 13.19
CA GLN A 9 0.72 -22.79 14.37
C GLN A 9 1.45 -21.92 15.43
N GLY A 10 1.05 -22.09 16.69
CA GLY A 10 1.55 -21.34 17.84
C GLY A 10 0.96 -19.93 17.94
N LEU A 11 1.82 -18.94 18.19
CA LEU A 11 1.41 -17.54 18.38
C LEU A 11 1.36 -16.75 17.06
N GLY A 12 1.61 -17.39 15.92
CA GLY A 12 1.72 -16.79 14.60
C GLY A 12 0.38 -16.36 14.02
N ARG A 13 0.17 -15.07 13.73
CA ARG A 13 -0.97 -14.59 12.96
C ARG A 13 -0.58 -14.09 11.58
N ARG A 14 -1.26 -14.62 10.55
CA ARG A 14 -1.17 -14.22 9.14
C ARG A 14 -2.36 -13.34 8.80
N VAL A 15 -2.07 -12.17 8.21
CA VAL A 15 -3.09 -11.17 7.89
C VAL A 15 -2.97 -10.84 6.41
N THR A 16 -3.81 -11.48 5.60
CA THR A 16 -3.88 -11.24 4.16
C THR A 16 -4.76 -10.02 3.89
N ILE A 17 -4.18 -8.98 3.27
CA ILE A 17 -4.87 -7.71 3.00
C ILE A 17 -5.03 -7.55 1.50
N THR A 18 -6.25 -7.73 1.01
CA THR A 18 -6.58 -7.48 -0.39
C THR A 18 -7.04 -6.04 -0.58
N ILE A 19 -6.25 -5.29 -1.33
CA ILE A 19 -6.57 -3.92 -1.76
C ILE A 19 -7.18 -4.00 -3.16
N ALA A 20 -8.28 -3.28 -3.37
CA ALA A 20 -8.94 -3.20 -4.67
C ALA A 20 -8.11 -2.37 -5.66
N ALA A 21 -8.08 -2.78 -6.93
CA ALA A 21 -7.38 -2.07 -7.99
C ALA A 21 -7.84 -0.61 -8.09
N ASP A 22 -9.14 -0.38 -8.03
CA ASP A 22 -9.75 0.95 -8.14
C ASP A 22 -9.26 1.92 -7.06
N SER A 23 -9.03 1.40 -5.85
CA SER A 23 -8.50 2.18 -4.73
C SER A 23 -7.05 2.59 -4.98
N ILE A 24 -6.26 1.71 -5.59
CA ILE A 24 -4.87 1.99 -5.97
C ILE A 24 -4.85 3.02 -7.09
N GLU A 25 -5.64 2.83 -8.14
CA GLU A 25 -5.71 3.78 -9.26
C GLU A 25 -6.17 5.18 -8.82
N THR A 26 -7.16 5.25 -7.93
CA THR A 26 -7.64 6.52 -7.37
C THR A 26 -6.54 7.23 -6.58
N ALA A 27 -5.81 6.50 -5.73
CA ALA A 27 -4.70 7.05 -4.97
C ALA A 27 -3.55 7.51 -5.88
N VAL A 28 -3.18 6.70 -6.88
CA VAL A 28 -2.16 7.05 -7.88
C VAL A 28 -2.56 8.29 -8.68
N LYS A 29 -3.81 8.39 -9.12
CA LYS A 29 -4.31 9.54 -9.87
C LYS A 29 -4.27 10.81 -9.02
N SER A 30 -4.69 10.72 -7.75
CA SER A 30 -4.61 11.83 -6.81
C SER A 30 -3.18 12.32 -6.62
N GLU A 31 -2.24 11.39 -6.41
CA GLU A 31 -0.85 11.75 -6.19
C GLU A 31 -0.17 12.29 -7.45
N LEU A 32 -0.51 11.76 -8.63
CA LEU A 32 -0.06 12.34 -9.90
C LEU A 32 -0.54 13.78 -10.10
N VAL A 33 -1.76 14.12 -9.67
CA VAL A 33 -2.26 15.51 -9.71
C VAL A 33 -1.48 16.40 -8.72
N ASN A 34 -1.15 15.89 -7.53
CA ASN A 34 -0.34 16.61 -6.55
C ASN A 34 1.06 16.87 -7.06
N VAL A 35 1.70 15.85 -7.64
CA VAL A 35 3.00 15.93 -8.28
C VAL A 35 2.97 16.93 -9.41
N ALA A 36 1.98 16.88 -10.31
CA ALA A 36 1.84 17.81 -11.43
C ALA A 36 1.80 19.29 -11.01
N LYS A 37 1.21 19.61 -9.84
CA LYS A 37 1.19 20.97 -9.27
C LYS A 37 2.54 21.42 -8.72
N LYS A 38 3.35 20.49 -8.21
CA LYS A 38 4.63 20.77 -7.53
C LYS A 38 5.81 20.77 -8.49
N VAL A 39 5.82 19.86 -9.47
CA VAL A 39 6.97 19.64 -10.36
C VAL A 39 7.15 20.79 -11.35
N ARG A 40 8.42 21.06 -11.65
CA ARG A 40 8.84 21.89 -12.77
C ARG A 40 9.41 20.94 -13.81
N ILE A 41 8.84 20.96 -15.02
CA ILE A 41 9.35 20.22 -16.16
C ILE A 41 9.76 21.25 -17.21
N ASP A 42 10.95 21.07 -17.78
CA ASP A 42 11.44 21.96 -18.83
C ASP A 42 10.48 21.99 -20.02
N GLY A 43 10.18 23.20 -20.51
CA GLY A 43 9.16 23.43 -21.52
C GLY A 43 7.75 23.71 -20.98
N PHE A 44 7.46 23.44 -19.70
CA PHE A 44 6.16 23.70 -19.10
C PHE A 44 6.24 24.64 -17.89
N ARG A 45 5.32 25.60 -17.82
CA ARG A 45 5.17 26.45 -16.63
C ARG A 45 4.77 25.57 -15.44
N LYS A 46 5.38 25.80 -14.28
CA LYS A 46 5.07 25.09 -13.02
C LYS A 46 3.55 24.98 -12.81
N GLY A 47 3.06 23.77 -12.59
CA GLY A 47 1.64 23.48 -12.37
C GLY A 47 0.75 23.44 -13.63
N LYS A 48 1.29 23.71 -14.82
CA LYS A 48 0.58 23.62 -16.11
C LYS A 48 1.19 22.53 -17.01
N VAL A 49 1.61 21.43 -16.39
CA VAL A 49 2.14 20.26 -17.09
C VAL A 49 0.99 19.31 -17.44
N PRO A 50 0.85 18.85 -18.69
CA PRO A 50 -0.13 17.82 -19.05
C PRO A 50 0.07 16.52 -18.28
N MET A 51 -1.02 15.88 -17.87
CA MET A 51 -0.95 14.63 -17.10
C MET A 51 -0.22 13.50 -17.83
N ASN A 52 -0.29 13.46 -19.17
CA ASN A 52 0.41 12.44 -19.97
C ASN A 52 1.94 12.50 -19.75
N VAL A 53 2.51 13.70 -19.70
CA VAL A 53 3.96 13.90 -19.49
C VAL A 53 4.35 13.54 -18.05
N VAL A 54 3.51 13.92 -17.08
CA VAL A 54 3.74 13.60 -15.67
C VAL A 54 3.64 12.09 -15.44
N ALA A 55 2.65 11.42 -16.02
CA ALA A 55 2.48 9.98 -15.93
C ALA A 55 3.65 9.22 -16.60
N GLN A 56 4.16 9.70 -17.73
CA GLN A 56 5.30 9.09 -18.39
C GLN A 56 6.58 9.19 -17.55
N ARG A 57 6.80 10.34 -16.89
CA ARG A 57 8.05 10.60 -16.16
C ARG A 57 8.01 10.15 -14.69
N TYR A 58 6.85 10.23 -14.04
CA TYR A 58 6.66 9.96 -12.61
C TYR A 58 5.66 8.84 -12.31
N GLY A 59 4.96 8.30 -13.32
CA GLY A 59 3.89 7.30 -13.09
C GLY A 59 4.37 6.03 -12.41
N ALA A 60 5.55 5.51 -12.79
CA ALA A 60 6.11 4.32 -12.15
C ALA A 60 6.49 4.58 -10.68
N SER A 61 7.21 5.68 -10.41
CA SER A 61 7.62 6.05 -9.05
C SER A 61 6.42 6.32 -8.15
N VAL A 62 5.46 7.15 -8.61
CA VAL A 62 4.25 7.46 -7.84
C VAL A 62 3.45 6.20 -7.55
N ARG A 63 3.35 5.27 -8.50
CA ARG A 63 2.68 3.99 -8.26
C ARG A 63 3.39 3.17 -7.19
N GLN A 64 4.72 3.12 -7.17
CA GLN A 64 5.47 2.42 -6.13
C GLN A 64 5.30 3.06 -4.76
N ASP A 65 5.37 4.40 -4.68
CA ASP A 65 5.20 5.15 -3.44
C ASP A 65 3.80 4.92 -2.86
N VAL A 66 2.76 5.08 -3.70
CA VAL A 66 1.36 4.85 -3.31
C VAL A 66 1.13 3.40 -2.89
N LEU A 67 1.74 2.43 -3.56
CA LEU A 67 1.66 1.03 -3.14
C LEU A 67 2.24 0.85 -1.72
N GLY A 68 3.46 1.32 -1.47
CA GLY A 68 4.09 1.21 -0.14
C GLY A 68 3.30 1.91 0.96
N GLU A 69 2.75 3.08 0.67
CA GLU A 69 1.91 3.84 1.59
C GLU A 69 0.59 3.12 1.87
N LEU A 70 -0.09 2.63 0.84
CA LEU A 70 -1.33 1.87 1.00
C LEU A 70 -1.09 0.58 1.78
N MET A 71 0.01 -0.13 1.54
CA MET A 71 0.36 -1.32 2.32
C MET A 71 0.48 -0.99 3.81
N SER A 72 1.24 0.04 4.14
CA SER A 72 1.48 0.48 5.51
C SER A 72 0.18 0.90 6.20
N ARG A 73 -0.61 1.75 5.54
CA ARG A 73 -1.90 2.25 6.08
C ARG A 73 -2.90 1.11 6.29
N ASN A 74 -3.17 0.31 5.25
CA ASN A 74 -4.14 -0.79 5.34
C ASN A 74 -3.71 -1.84 6.38
N PHE A 75 -2.40 -2.05 6.56
CA PHE A 75 -1.89 -2.92 7.61
C PHE A 75 -2.20 -2.38 9.01
N ILE A 76 -1.94 -1.10 9.26
CA ILE A 76 -2.27 -0.43 10.52
C ILE A 76 -3.77 -0.51 10.79
N ASP A 77 -4.60 -0.22 9.80
CA ASP A 77 -6.06 -0.29 9.93
C ASP A 77 -6.54 -1.71 10.25
N ALA A 78 -5.96 -2.72 9.58
CA ALA A 78 -6.30 -4.13 9.81
C ALA A 78 -5.94 -4.57 11.25
N ILE A 79 -4.77 -4.19 11.78
CA ILE A 79 -4.36 -4.59 13.13
C ILE A 79 -5.20 -3.89 14.21
N ILE A 80 -5.59 -2.64 13.98
CA ILE A 80 -6.45 -1.88 14.91
C ILE A 80 -7.85 -2.51 14.93
N LYS A 81 -8.42 -2.80 13.76
CA LYS A 81 -9.75 -3.40 13.61
C LYS A 81 -9.83 -4.78 14.25
N GLU A 82 -8.80 -5.60 14.05
CA GLU A 82 -8.72 -6.96 14.57
C GLU A 82 -8.10 -7.02 15.98
N LYS A 83 -7.77 -5.87 16.58
CA LYS A 83 -7.12 -5.72 17.89
C LYS A 83 -5.90 -6.63 18.05
N ILE A 84 -5.09 -6.77 17.00
CA ILE A 84 -3.93 -7.66 17.02
C ILE A 84 -2.67 -6.86 17.37
N ASN A 85 -2.12 -7.11 18.56
CA ASN A 85 -0.84 -6.52 18.96
C ASN A 85 0.34 -7.31 18.35
N PRO A 86 1.11 -6.74 17.41
CA PRO A 86 2.34 -7.36 16.94
C PRO A 86 3.41 -7.34 18.03
N ALA A 87 3.96 -8.49 18.43
CA ALA A 87 5.11 -8.52 19.35
C ALA A 87 6.47 -8.22 18.68
N GLY A 88 6.48 -7.62 17.49
CA GLY A 88 7.71 -7.31 16.76
C GLY A 88 7.45 -6.65 15.41
N ALA A 89 8.52 -6.26 14.71
CA ALA A 89 8.44 -5.69 13.38
C ALA A 89 7.69 -6.65 12.43
N PRO A 90 6.65 -6.18 11.72
CA PRO A 90 5.96 -6.99 10.74
C PRO A 90 6.90 -7.31 9.58
N ASN A 91 6.95 -8.57 9.17
CA ASN A 91 7.65 -8.95 7.95
C ASN A 91 6.67 -8.79 6.77
N TYR A 92 7.04 -7.96 5.80
CA TYR A 92 6.22 -7.71 4.61
C TYR A 92 6.68 -8.67 3.52
N VAL A 93 5.83 -9.65 3.20
CA VAL A 93 6.02 -10.44 1.98
C VAL A 93 5.14 -9.82 0.92
N PRO A 94 5.69 -9.21 -0.13
CA PRO A 94 4.89 -8.77 -1.27
C PRO A 94 4.36 -10.03 -1.97
N GLY A 95 3.04 -10.17 -2.05
CA GLY A 95 2.42 -11.13 -2.96
C GLY A 95 2.67 -10.73 -4.42
N GLU A 96 2.57 -11.69 -5.35
CA GLU A 96 2.68 -11.40 -6.78
C GLU A 96 1.70 -10.30 -7.19
N ILE A 97 2.23 -9.22 -7.73
CA ILE A 97 1.45 -8.13 -8.32
C ILE A 97 1.12 -8.55 -9.76
N GLN A 98 0.25 -9.54 -9.92
CA GLN A 98 -0.29 -9.87 -11.23
C GLN A 98 -1.35 -8.82 -11.58
N ASN A 99 -0.99 -7.86 -12.43
CA ASN A 99 -1.88 -7.02 -13.23
C ASN A 99 -3.20 -6.62 -12.52
N GLY A 100 -3.08 -5.90 -11.41
CA GLY A 100 -4.22 -5.24 -10.75
C GLY A 100 -5.00 -6.09 -9.76
N ARG A 101 -4.56 -7.28 -9.35
CA ARG A 101 -5.27 -8.01 -8.28
C ARG A 101 -4.32 -8.64 -7.26
N ARG A 102 -4.61 -8.28 -6.01
CA ARG A 102 -4.33 -9.04 -4.79
C ARG A 102 -2.93 -8.90 -4.22
N LEU A 103 -2.86 -8.20 -3.10
CA LEU A 103 -1.68 -8.19 -2.25
C LEU A 103 -1.82 -9.29 -1.19
N HIS A 104 -0.93 -10.28 -1.20
CA HIS A 104 -0.86 -11.29 -0.16
C HIS A 104 0.14 -10.84 0.91
N LEU A 105 -0.34 -10.24 2.00
CA LEU A 105 0.52 -9.89 3.13
C LEU A 105 0.68 -11.10 4.07
N LEU A 106 1.83 -11.78 4.02
CA LEU A 106 2.12 -12.89 4.95
C LEU A 106 2.68 -12.35 6.26
N ARG A 107 1.81 -12.08 7.24
CA ARG A 107 2.28 -11.76 8.60
C ARG A 107 2.60 -13.04 9.39
N ARG A 108 3.69 -13.03 10.15
CA ARG A 108 3.89 -13.93 11.29
C ARG A 108 4.05 -13.06 12.51
N VAL A 109 2.95 -12.61 13.10
CA VAL A 109 3.01 -11.94 14.40
C VAL A 109 3.04 -13.00 15.46
N ARG A 110 4.08 -13.04 16.30
CA ARG A 110 4.03 -13.69 17.60
C ARG A 110 3.17 -12.79 18.49
N SER A 111 2.08 -13.26 19.07
CA SER A 111 1.41 -12.56 20.18
C SER A 111 2.03 -12.99 21.50
N VAL A 112 2.36 -12.08 22.41
CA VAL A 112 2.73 -12.45 23.79
C VAL A 112 1.44 -12.57 24.61
N PRO A 113 1.23 -13.60 25.44
CA PRO A 113 0.09 -13.62 26.37
C PRO A 113 0.27 -12.47 27.37
N GLY A 114 -0.79 -11.70 27.59
CA GLY A 114 -0.84 -10.75 28.70
C GLY A 114 -0.81 -11.50 30.02
N SER A 115 0.08 -11.04 30.92
CA SER A 115 0.11 -11.37 32.35
C SER A 115 -1.11 -10.81 33.07
#